data_AF-A0A9E0HDP6-F1
#
_entry.id   AF-A0A9E0HDP6-F1
#
_cell.length_a   1.000
_cell.length_b   1.000
_cell.length_c   1.000
_cell.angle_alpha   90.00
_cell.angle_beta   90.00
_cell.angle_gamma   90.00
#
_symmetry.space_group_name_H-M   'P 1'
#
loop_
_entity.id
_entity.type
_entity.pdbx_description
1 polymer ?
#
loop_
_entity_poly.entity_id
_entity_poly.type
_entity_poly.pdbx_seq_one_letter_code
_entity_poly.pdbx_strand_id
1 'polypeptide(L)'
;MKEDKLLAHDPLADAEAILREDFYGRAAPGEAAPRKRRGDAAAAPRPTHYKVICISMYTRDIEELDAKVAELKRRGWTKANKSQLIRLALAQLDLDSLPVPRQ
;
A
#
# COMPACT_ATOMS: atom_id res chain seq x y z
N MET A 1 14.18 -42.43 41.91
CA MET A 1 14.06 -41.08 42.55
C MET A 1 14.80 -39.97 41.76
N LYS A 2 14.94 -40.06 40.43
CA LYS A 2 15.62 -39.01 39.62
C LYS A 2 14.81 -38.54 38.41
N GLU A 3 13.64 -39.12 38.16
CA GLU A 3 12.84 -38.86 36.96
C GLU A 3 11.72 -37.84 37.23
N ASP A 4 11.16 -37.80 38.45
CA ASP A 4 10.13 -36.81 38.84
C ASP A 4 10.60 -35.34 38.82
N LYS A 5 11.91 -35.09 38.96
CA LYS A 5 12.45 -33.71 38.97
C LYS A 5 12.63 -33.11 37.57
N LEU A 6 12.54 -33.91 36.51
CA LEU A 6 12.72 -33.45 35.12
C LEU A 6 11.41 -33.03 34.44
N LEU A 7 10.25 -33.46 34.98
CA LEU A 7 8.91 -33.09 34.49
C LEU A 7 8.31 -31.87 35.21
N ALA A 8 8.99 -31.35 36.24
CA ALA A 8 8.50 -30.24 37.06
C ALA A 8 8.82 -28.85 36.48
N HIS A 9 9.71 -28.76 35.50
CA HIS A 9 9.96 -27.52 34.76
C HIS A 9 9.18 -27.58 33.45
N ASP A 10 8.02 -26.93 33.43
CA ASP A 10 7.24 -26.73 32.21
C ASP A 10 7.77 -25.49 31.47
N PRO A 11 8.52 -25.65 30.36
CA PRO A 11 9.08 -24.52 29.62
C PRO A 11 8.00 -23.65 28.95
N LEU A 12 6.74 -24.12 28.86
CA LEU A 12 5.63 -23.33 28.36
C LEU A 12 5.17 -22.28 29.39
N ALA A 13 5.35 -22.53 30.69
CA ALA A 13 4.97 -21.59 31.74
C ALA A 13 5.84 -20.32 31.71
N ASP A 14 7.15 -20.48 31.47
CA ASP A 14 8.09 -19.36 31.33
C ASP A 14 7.79 -18.57 30.04
N ALA A 15 7.46 -19.26 28.95
CA ALA A 15 7.04 -18.62 27.71
C ALA A 15 5.72 -17.86 27.87
N GLU A 16 4.76 -18.39 28.63
CA GLU A 16 3.50 -17.72 28.91
C GLU A 16 3.70 -16.46 29.75
N ALA A 17 4.60 -16.49 30.74
CA ALA A 17 4.98 -15.32 31.54
C ALA A 17 5.62 -14.23 30.66
N ILE A 18 6.57 -14.57 29.80
CA ILE A 18 7.23 -13.64 28.87
C ILE A 18 6.24 -13.05 27.88
N LEU A 19 5.34 -13.87 27.31
CA LEU A 19 4.32 -13.39 26.38
C LEU A 19 3.31 -12.46 27.05
N ARG A 20 2.95 -12.73 28.31
CA ARG A 20 2.09 -11.84 29.11
C ARG A 20 2.81 -10.55 29.48
N GLU A 21 4.07 -10.59 29.86
CA GLU A 21 4.76 -9.38 30.32
C GLU A 21 5.23 -8.48 29.17
N ASP A 22 5.78 -9.06 28.10
CA ASP A 22 6.44 -8.31 27.03
C ASP A 22 5.55 -8.04 25.81
N PHE A 23 4.62 -8.95 25.46
CA PHE A 23 3.90 -8.90 24.18
C PHE A 23 2.40 -8.62 24.30
N TYR A 24 1.72 -9.11 25.35
CA TYR A 24 0.25 -9.11 25.42
C TYR A 24 -0.38 -8.51 26.69
N GLY A 25 0.36 -8.29 27.78
CA GLY A 25 -0.22 -7.98 29.11
C GLY A 25 0.02 -6.57 29.66
N ARG A 26 0.29 -5.58 28.79
CA ARG A 26 -0.03 -4.18 29.11
C ARG A 26 -1.17 -3.65 28.25
N ALA A 27 -2.33 -4.29 28.37
CA ALA A 27 -3.60 -3.61 28.14
C ALA A 27 -4.26 -3.41 29.52
N ALA A 28 -4.18 -2.19 30.04
CA ALA A 28 -4.99 -1.79 31.19
C ALA A 28 -6.48 -1.94 30.83
N PRO A 29 -7.35 -2.42 31.74
CA PRO A 29 -8.78 -2.47 31.50
C PRO A 29 -9.32 -1.04 31.54
N GLY A 30 -9.43 -0.39 30.37
CA GLY A 30 -10.10 0.91 30.27
C GLY A 30 -9.78 1.79 29.07
N GLU A 31 -8.60 1.77 28.46
CA GLU A 31 -8.22 2.88 27.56
C GLU A 31 -7.28 2.46 26.41
N ALA A 32 -7.68 1.49 25.60
CA ALA A 32 -7.30 1.54 24.19
C ALA A 32 -8.31 2.45 23.49
N ALA A 33 -8.06 3.76 23.52
CA ALA A 33 -8.80 4.69 22.68
C ALA A 33 -8.86 4.11 21.27
N PRO A 34 -10.06 3.99 20.65
CA PRO A 34 -10.14 3.49 19.28
C PRO A 34 -9.21 4.38 18.47
N ARG A 35 -8.15 3.81 17.90
CA ARG A 35 -7.32 4.51 16.93
C ARG A 35 -8.31 5.03 15.90
N LYS A 36 -8.60 6.34 15.93
CA LYS A 36 -9.50 6.97 14.97
C LYS A 36 -9.03 6.47 13.62
N ARG A 37 -9.83 5.62 12.97
CA ARG A 37 -9.61 5.31 11.57
C ARG A 37 -9.53 6.69 10.94
N ARG A 38 -8.39 7.04 10.34
CA ARG A 38 -8.24 8.25 9.51
C ARG A 38 -9.11 8.05 8.25
N GLY A 39 -10.41 7.89 8.46
CA GLY A 39 -11.42 7.49 7.50
C GLY A 39 -12.68 8.34 7.64
N ASP A 40 -12.92 8.93 8.81
CA ASP A 40 -14.02 9.88 9.03
C ASP A 40 -13.50 11.32 9.19
N ALA A 41 -12.45 11.68 8.45
CA ALA A 41 -12.29 13.08 8.09
C ALA A 41 -13.45 13.40 7.16
N ALA A 42 -14.44 14.14 7.68
CA ALA A 42 -15.62 14.61 6.96
C ALA A 42 -15.25 14.90 5.51
N ALA A 43 -15.85 14.14 4.59
CA ALA A 43 -15.44 14.05 3.20
C ALA A 43 -15.46 15.44 2.57
N ALA A 44 -14.29 16.08 2.47
CA ALA A 44 -14.11 17.21 1.59
C ALA A 44 -14.64 16.77 0.21
N PRO A 45 -15.47 17.60 -0.46
CA PRO A 45 -16.11 17.20 -1.70
C PRO A 45 -15.04 16.72 -2.67
N ARG A 46 -15.19 15.47 -3.14
CA ARG A 46 -14.23 14.86 -4.04
C ARG A 46 -14.11 15.77 -5.27
N PRO A 47 -12.89 16.10 -5.73
CA PRO A 47 -12.73 16.90 -6.92
C PRO A 47 -13.46 16.28 -8.11
N THR A 48 -14.30 17.05 -8.80
CA THR A 48 -15.16 16.55 -9.89
C THR A 48 -14.40 16.30 -11.20
N HIS A 49 -13.15 16.74 -11.31
CA HIS A 49 -12.39 16.82 -12.56
C HIS A 49 -11.50 15.60 -12.85
N TYR A 50 -11.53 14.55 -12.01
CA TYR A 50 -10.89 13.26 -12.29
C TYR A 50 -11.53 12.13 -11.50
N LYS A 51 -11.38 10.90 -12.01
CA LYS A 51 -11.80 9.66 -11.33
C LYS A 51 -10.58 8.77 -11.15
N VAL A 52 -10.42 8.20 -9.96
CA VAL A 52 -9.42 7.13 -9.73
C VAL A 52 -9.99 5.84 -10.30
N ILE A 53 -9.27 5.24 -11.24
CA ILE A 53 -9.65 4.00 -11.92
C ILE A 53 -8.51 2.99 -11.82
N CYS A 54 -8.86 1.71 -11.86
CA CYS A 54 -7.92 0.62 -12.08
C CYS A 54 -8.02 0.20 -13.55
N ILE A 55 -6.90 0.20 -14.26
CA ILE A 55 -6.83 -0.23 -15.67
C ILE A 55 -5.79 -1.33 -15.82
N SER A 56 -6.07 -2.32 -16.67
CA SER A 56 -5.09 -3.31 -17.11
C SER A 56 -4.29 -2.75 -18.30
N MET A 57 -2.97 -2.90 -18.28
CA MET A 57 -2.05 -2.54 -19.37
C MET A 57 -0.98 -3.63 -19.51
N TYR A 58 -0.27 -3.68 -20.65
CA TYR A 58 0.85 -4.60 -20.80
C TYR A 58 1.96 -4.26 -19.81
N THR A 59 2.60 -5.28 -19.22
CA THR A 59 3.65 -5.11 -18.21
C THR A 59 4.78 -4.20 -18.71
N ARG A 60 5.18 -4.40 -19.97
CA ARG A 60 6.20 -3.57 -20.63
C ARG A 60 5.81 -2.09 -20.66
N ASP A 61 4.57 -1.78 -21.00
CA ASP A 61 4.09 -0.38 -21.08
C ASP A 61 4.09 0.27 -19.70
N ILE A 62 3.79 -0.50 -18.65
CA ILE A 62 3.85 -0.02 -17.26
C ILE A 62 5.29 0.33 -16.88
N GLU A 63 6.25 -0.53 -17.19
CA GLU A 63 7.68 -0.30 -16.94
C GLU A 63 8.20 0.94 -17.69
N GLU A 64 7.82 1.10 -18.96
CA GLU A 64 8.19 2.29 -19.75
C GLU A 64 7.59 3.57 -19.16
N LEU A 65 6.35 3.52 -18.67
CA LEU A 65 5.71 4.65 -18.01
C LEU A 65 6.43 5.02 -16.71
N ASP A 66 6.80 4.03 -15.90
CA ASP A 66 7.54 4.22 -14.65
C ASP A 66 8.95 4.80 -14.89
N ALA A 67 9.66 4.31 -15.92
CA ALA A 67 10.95 4.85 -16.31
C ALA A 67 10.86 6.33 -16.73
N LYS A 68 9.83 6.71 -17.50
CA LYS A 68 9.60 8.11 -17.90
C LYS A 68 9.24 9.00 -16.71
N VAL A 69 8.46 8.51 -15.75
CA VAL A 69 8.19 9.25 -14.51
C VAL A 69 9.49 9.47 -13.72
N ALA A 70 10.33 8.45 -13.60
CA ALA A 70 11.61 8.55 -12.91
C ALA A 70 12.56 9.56 -13.57
N GLU A 71 12.63 9.54 -14.90
CA GLU A 71 13.36 10.52 -15.70
C GLU A 71 12.89 11.96 -15.43
N LEU A 72 11.59 12.20 -15.45
CA LEU A 72 11.01 13.52 -15.19
C LEU A 72 11.32 14.00 -13.76
N LYS A 73 11.20 13.11 -12.77
CA LYS A 73 11.57 13.41 -11.39
C LYS A 73 13.05 13.75 -11.26
N ARG A 74 13.94 13.02 -11.95
CA ARG A 74 15.37 13.32 -11.99
C ARG A 74 15.66 14.70 -12.58
N ARG A 75 14.86 15.14 -13.56
CA ARG A 75 14.93 16.48 -14.16
C ARG A 75 14.33 17.59 -13.27
N GLY A 76 13.92 17.28 -12.04
CA GLY A 76 13.39 18.25 -11.07
C GLY A 76 11.87 18.40 -11.07
N TRP A 77 11.12 17.58 -11.83
CA TRP A 77 9.66 17.62 -11.83
C TRP A 77 9.12 16.85 -10.62
N THR A 78 9.00 17.54 -9.48
CA THR A 78 8.59 16.93 -8.21
C THR A 78 7.17 16.35 -8.19
N LYS A 79 6.29 16.82 -9.09
CA LYS A 79 4.89 16.37 -9.19
C LYS A 79 4.62 15.41 -10.35
N ALA A 80 5.65 14.94 -11.06
CA ALA A 80 5.49 14.01 -12.18
C ALA A 80 4.81 12.70 -11.72
N ASN A 81 3.68 12.38 -12.34
CA ASN A 81 2.90 11.18 -12.07
C ASN A 81 2.48 10.48 -13.37
N LYS A 82 2.05 9.22 -13.25
CA LYS A 82 1.60 8.39 -14.38
C LYS A 82 0.46 9.05 -15.14
N SER A 83 -0.50 9.66 -14.43
CA SER A 83 -1.67 10.29 -15.04
C SER A 83 -1.33 11.54 -15.86
N GLN A 84 -0.30 12.31 -15.51
CA GLN A 84 0.17 13.44 -16.30
C GLN A 84 0.76 13.00 -17.63
N LEU A 85 1.59 11.95 -17.62
CA LEU A 85 2.14 11.38 -18.85
C LEU A 85 1.05 10.83 -19.76
N ILE A 86 0.08 10.09 -19.19
CA ILE A 86 -1.06 9.58 -19.95
C ILE A 86 -1.87 10.73 -20.56
N ARG A 87 -2.14 11.81 -19.80
CA ARG A 87 -2.83 13.00 -20.32
C ARG A 87 -2.09 13.65 -21.48
N LEU A 88 -0.76 13.77 -21.38
CA LEU A 88 0.06 14.34 -22.44
C LEU A 88 0.01 13.46 -23.70
N ALA A 89 0.09 12.14 -23.54
CA ALA A 89 -0.01 11.19 -24.64
C ALA A 89 -1.38 11.27 -25.33
N LEU A 90 -2.47 11.34 -24.56
CA LEU A 90 -3.82 11.49 -25.10
C LEU A 90 -4.02 12.81 -25.87
N ALA A 91 -3.35 13.89 -25.47
CA ALA A 91 -3.42 15.17 -26.18
C ALA A 91 -2.65 15.18 -27.51
N GLN A 92 -1.69 14.25 -27.68
CA GLN A 92 -0.88 14.11 -28.90
C GLN A 92 -1.36 12.98 -29.81
N LEU A 93 -2.25 12.11 -29.31
CA LEU A 93 -2.71 10.93 -30.04
C LEU A 93 -3.60 11.34 -31.20
N ASP A 94 -3.19 10.93 -32.41
CA ASP A 94 -4.00 11.00 -33.61
C ASP A 94 -4.68 9.65 -33.86
N LEU A 95 -6.02 9.64 -33.84
CA LEU A 95 -6.81 8.41 -33.97
C LEU A 95 -6.75 7.83 -35.40
N ASP A 96 -6.55 8.68 -36.40
CA ASP A 96 -6.49 8.24 -37.80
C ASP A 96 -5.17 7.49 -38.10
N SER A 97 -4.18 7.64 -37.23
CA SER A 97 -2.89 6.93 -37.31
C SER A 97 -2.92 5.52 -36.71
N LEU A 98 -4.01 5.14 -36.03
CA LEU A 98 -4.11 3.84 -35.39
C LEU A 98 -4.30 2.74 -36.44
N PRO A 99 -3.43 1.70 -36.47
CA PRO A 99 -3.62 0.60 -37.39
C PRO A 99 -4.94 -0.10 -37.07
N VAL A 100 -5.76 -0.31 -38.09
CA VAL A 100 -6.99 -1.10 -37.94
C VAL A 100 -6.61 -2.49 -37.38
N PRO A 101 -7.31 -2.98 -36.34
CA PRO A 101 -7.05 -4.31 -35.81
C PRO A 101 -7.28 -5.31 -36.94
N ARG A 102 -6.22 -6.04 -37.33
CA ARG A 102 -6.37 -7.19 -38.21
C ARG A 102 -7.17 -8.23 -37.41
N GLN A 103 -8.42 -8.43 -37.82
CA GLN A 103 -9.25 -9.54 -37.35
C GLN A 103 -8.66 -10.86 -37.80
#